data_AF-A0A813J7W7-F1
#
_entry.id   AF-A0A813J7W7-F1
#
_cell.length_a   1.000
_cell.length_b   1.000
_cell.length_c   1.000
_cell.angle_alpha   90.00
_cell.angle_beta   90.00
_cell.angle_gamma   90.00
#
_symmetry.space_group_name_H-M   'P 1'
#
loop_
_entity.id
_entity.type
_entity.pdbx_description
1 polymer ?
#
loop_
_entity_poly.entity_id
_entity_poly.type
_entity_poly.pdbx_seq_one_letter_code
_entity_poly.pdbx_strand_id
1 'polypeptide(L)'
;MSAIEIRVSNLNGPLCCISGCWPSWTLHDVCLAVQAKAGVPIAEQRLFSGTKELQGLDKQLDVLLIQPSSMSPLEALELTLVRQQDVFCFIAGLSLDPGRHGTEICDTRQVTALEAMSLCTELPGCRGFFLAEHETAGRAEAIFFRSLSCRWVGVDSNESLNVYFRVRRQQWQAEADDPIVEAILQSRGLVFEQDGTDCLRAQRGIMLALVQRCDWAFKYATAELRAVHQIALAAVTQNREAMALVGEALWDDLEFVGALVKLEASALMHASDRLQDDCDIVTSAVNHDGAALQYASPRLQSDRAMVSLAVQQRPEAFEHASPMLRADPEFVSLMVGYGSAAFRDVCRKLQSNPDFVLPLAQQDGNILQFAAQRLRADRRFVLQVVEKQGDAVRHACHKLCDDVEVMLTACRQDKHALRHAGKTLWSNPSFVKAMVKNDWRLLQCASVELRANKEIARQAIAASPDALQYVSKCLKEDPEIVYLAYRQDQGAAERYANAAVFTLREFALAMTGVSIPAKWRIA
;
A
#
# COMPACT_ATOMS: atom_id res chain seq x y z
N MET A 1 13.11 -57.75 7.37
CA MET A 1 13.85 -57.29 6.18
C MET A 1 15.27 -57.02 6.61
N SER A 2 16.25 -57.67 5.98
CA SER A 2 17.66 -57.48 6.27
C SER A 2 18.15 -56.13 5.74
N ALA A 3 19.13 -55.52 6.41
CA ALA A 3 19.81 -54.35 5.90
C ALA A 3 20.52 -54.67 4.57
N ILE A 4 20.48 -53.74 3.63
CA ILE A 4 21.13 -53.84 2.33
C ILE A 4 22.43 -53.03 2.39
N GLU A 5 23.53 -53.55 1.83
CA GLU A 5 24.73 -52.76 1.57
C GLU A 5 24.57 -52.05 0.22
N ILE A 6 24.83 -50.74 0.14
CA ILE A 6 24.85 -50.01 -1.15
C ILE A 6 26.31 -49.70 -1.49
N ARG A 7 26.78 -50.20 -2.63
CA ARG A 7 28.11 -49.89 -3.18
C ARG A 7 27.97 -48.86 -4.27
N VAL A 8 28.55 -47.69 -4.05
CA VAL A 8 28.52 -46.58 -5.00
C VAL A 8 29.87 -46.48 -5.69
N SER A 9 29.86 -46.51 -7.01
CA SER A 9 31.03 -46.37 -7.88
C SER A 9 30.87 -45.16 -8.79
N ASN A 10 31.96 -44.52 -9.20
CA ASN A 10 31.94 -43.61 -10.35
C ASN A 10 32.52 -44.32 -11.59
N LEU A 11 32.60 -43.60 -12.70
CA LEU A 11 33.20 -44.10 -13.95
C LEU A 11 34.70 -44.43 -13.83
N ASN A 12 35.37 -43.99 -12.76
CA ASN A 12 36.79 -44.21 -12.48
C ASN A 12 37.05 -45.30 -11.43
N GLY A 13 36.01 -45.90 -10.83
CA GLY A 13 36.13 -46.94 -9.81
C GLY A 13 35.19 -46.79 -8.60
N PRO A 14 35.36 -47.63 -7.56
CA PRO A 14 34.52 -47.59 -6.36
C PRO A 14 34.72 -46.28 -5.57
N LEU A 15 33.62 -45.64 -5.17
CA LEU A 15 33.63 -44.38 -4.41
C LEU A 15 33.43 -44.62 -2.92
N CYS A 16 32.34 -45.27 -2.54
CA CYS A 16 32.02 -45.52 -1.14
C CYS A 16 31.03 -46.68 -0.98
N CYS A 17 31.05 -47.31 0.19
CA CYS A 17 30.06 -48.32 0.59
C CYS A 17 29.22 -47.77 1.74
N ILE A 18 27.90 -47.88 1.63
CA ILE A 18 26.92 -47.47 2.63
C ILE A 18 26.33 -48.75 3.23
N SER A 19 26.60 -49.00 4.51
CA SER A 19 26.08 -50.13 5.26
C SER A 19 24.89 -49.71 6.12
N GLY A 20 23.90 -50.59 6.28
CA GLY A 20 22.73 -50.33 7.11
C GLY A 20 21.54 -49.67 6.40
N CYS A 21 21.48 -49.74 5.06
CA CYS A 21 20.38 -49.17 4.29
C CYS A 21 19.13 -50.04 4.43
N TRP A 22 17.99 -49.42 4.72
CA TRP A 22 16.72 -50.13 4.85
C TRP A 22 15.94 -50.02 3.53
N PRO A 23 15.16 -51.04 3.14
CA PRO A 23 14.32 -50.96 1.93
C PRO A 23 13.33 -49.79 1.92
N SER A 24 12.99 -49.26 3.10
CA SER A 24 12.13 -48.08 3.29
C SER A 24 12.82 -46.74 3.05
N TRP A 25 14.13 -46.73 2.83
CA TRP A 25 14.85 -45.50 2.50
C TRP A 25 14.36 -44.95 1.17
N THR A 26 14.24 -43.63 1.14
CA THR A 26 13.97 -42.88 -0.08
C THR A 26 15.26 -42.68 -0.86
N LEU A 27 15.13 -42.35 -2.14
CA LEU A 27 16.29 -41.93 -2.94
C LEU A 27 17.00 -40.73 -2.31
N HIS A 28 16.27 -39.82 -1.64
CA HIS A 28 16.85 -38.71 -0.89
C HIS A 28 17.78 -39.15 0.24
N ASP A 29 17.38 -40.17 1.02
CA ASP A 29 18.19 -40.71 2.12
C ASP A 29 19.50 -41.33 1.61
N VAL A 30 19.45 -41.97 0.44
CA VAL A 30 20.64 -42.50 -0.24
C VAL A 30 21.56 -41.36 -0.68
N CYS A 31 21.02 -40.31 -1.30
CA CYS A 31 21.83 -39.17 -1.73
C CYS A 31 22.48 -38.42 -0.55
N LEU A 32 21.77 -38.30 0.58
CA LEU A 32 22.32 -37.77 1.83
C LEU A 32 23.49 -38.62 2.34
N ALA A 33 23.34 -39.94 2.34
CA ALA A 33 24.38 -40.86 2.77
C ALA A 33 25.60 -40.85 1.83
N VAL A 34 25.38 -40.70 0.52
CA VAL A 34 26.45 -40.49 -0.47
C VAL A 34 27.15 -39.15 -0.24
N GLN A 35 26.42 -38.07 0.02
CA GLN A 35 27.02 -36.76 0.33
C GLN A 35 27.89 -36.84 1.59
N ALA A 36 27.42 -37.52 2.63
CA ALA A 36 28.15 -37.68 3.89
C ALA A 36 29.44 -38.50 3.73
N LYS A 37 29.47 -39.52 2.86
CA LYS A 37 30.64 -40.41 2.68
C LYS A 37 31.58 -40.02 1.55
N ALA A 38 31.05 -39.53 0.43
CA ALA A 38 31.80 -39.20 -0.77
C ALA A 38 31.99 -37.69 -0.98
N GLY A 39 31.36 -36.84 -0.17
CA GLY A 39 31.51 -35.39 -0.23
C GLY A 39 30.86 -34.70 -1.45
N VAL A 40 30.03 -35.42 -2.22
CA VAL A 40 29.35 -34.88 -3.41
C VAL A 40 28.00 -34.28 -2.99
N PRO A 41 27.73 -32.97 -3.19
CA PRO A 41 26.44 -32.37 -2.86
C PRO A 41 25.26 -33.03 -3.56
N ILE A 42 24.11 -33.20 -2.90
CA ILE A 42 22.91 -33.86 -3.48
C ILE A 42 22.49 -33.25 -4.83
N ALA A 43 22.61 -31.91 -4.98
CA ALA A 43 22.31 -31.20 -6.22
C ALA A 43 23.17 -31.64 -7.41
N GLU A 44 24.31 -32.29 -7.13
CA GLU A 44 25.26 -32.76 -8.13
C GLU A 44 25.20 -34.28 -8.34
N GLN A 45 24.30 -35.00 -7.68
CA GLN A 45 24.28 -36.47 -7.71
C GLN A 45 23.26 -37.03 -8.70
N ARG A 46 23.73 -37.77 -9.72
CA ARG A 46 22.89 -38.63 -10.55
C ARG A 46 23.24 -40.09 -10.30
N LEU A 47 22.30 -40.83 -9.70
CA LEU A 47 22.49 -42.24 -9.32
C LEU A 47 21.83 -43.17 -10.34
N PHE A 48 22.58 -44.16 -10.80
CA PHE A 48 22.14 -45.16 -11.76
C PHE A 48 22.20 -46.56 -11.14
N SER A 49 21.18 -47.37 -11.37
CA SER A 49 21.21 -48.81 -11.12
C SER A 49 21.33 -49.51 -12.48
N GLY A 50 22.52 -50.01 -12.80
CA GLY A 50 22.83 -50.46 -14.16
C GLY A 50 22.72 -49.31 -15.17
N THR A 51 21.81 -49.40 -16.13
CA THR A 51 21.57 -48.36 -17.15
C THR A 51 20.41 -47.42 -16.83
N LYS A 52 19.69 -47.65 -15.72
CA LYS A 52 18.49 -46.88 -15.36
C LYS A 52 18.82 -45.80 -14.33
N GLU A 53 18.52 -44.56 -14.67
CA GLU A 53 18.61 -43.44 -13.72
C GLU A 53 17.50 -43.54 -12.67
N LEU A 54 17.87 -43.37 -11.40
CA LEU A 54 16.92 -43.31 -10.30
C LEU A 54 16.37 -41.88 -10.20
N GLN A 55 15.07 -41.71 -10.40
CA GLN A 55 14.41 -40.40 -10.44
C GLN A 55 13.22 -40.32 -9.48
N GLY A 56 13.09 -39.18 -8.81
CA GLY A 56 12.08 -38.91 -7.78
C GLY A 56 12.62 -39.15 -6.39
N LEU A 57 13.07 -38.08 -5.73
CA LEU A 57 13.74 -38.11 -4.41
C LEU A 57 12.88 -38.77 -3.32
N ASP A 58 11.56 -38.66 -3.41
CA ASP A 58 10.61 -39.21 -2.43
C ASP A 58 10.24 -40.68 -2.67
N LYS A 59 10.72 -41.29 -3.76
CA LYS A 59 10.43 -42.69 -4.06
C LYS A 59 11.29 -43.61 -3.22
N GLN A 60 10.65 -44.60 -2.60
CA GLN A 60 11.33 -45.64 -1.84
C GLN A 60 12.10 -46.60 -2.77
N LEU A 61 13.22 -47.13 -2.29
CA LEU A 61 14.11 -48.02 -3.04
C LEU A 61 13.41 -49.29 -3.53
N ASP A 62 12.49 -49.83 -2.74
CA ASP A 62 11.67 -51.00 -3.07
C ASP A 62 10.76 -50.77 -4.31
N VAL A 63 10.28 -49.54 -4.52
CA VAL A 63 9.49 -49.14 -5.69
C VAL A 63 10.37 -48.91 -6.93
N LEU A 64 11.61 -48.45 -6.75
CA LEU A 64 12.50 -48.08 -7.85
C LEU A 64 13.21 -49.28 -8.50
N LEU A 65 13.42 -50.36 -7.75
CA LEU A 65 14.27 -51.52 -8.10
C LEU A 65 13.50 -52.75 -8.64
N ILE A 66 12.23 -52.62 -9.02
CA ILE A 66 11.44 -53.76 -9.54
C ILE A 66 11.91 -54.17 -10.95
N GLN A 67 12.64 -55.28 -11.03
CA GLN A 67 12.51 -56.28 -12.10
C GLN A 67 12.35 -57.67 -11.44
N PRO A 68 11.35 -58.47 -11.84
CA PRO A 68 11.12 -59.80 -11.29
C PRO A 68 11.99 -60.85 -12.01
N SER A 69 12.34 -61.92 -11.28
CA SER A 69 12.79 -63.21 -11.83
C SER A 69 14.27 -63.36 -12.20
N SER A 70 15.13 -63.25 -11.20
CA SER A 70 16.26 -64.16 -10.93
C SER A 70 17.28 -63.35 -10.14
N MET A 71 17.48 -63.68 -8.86
CA MET A 71 18.74 -63.53 -8.15
C MET A 71 18.50 -63.98 -6.71
N SER A 72 19.35 -64.90 -6.25
CA SER A 72 19.66 -65.22 -4.85
C SER A 72 19.89 -63.96 -4.00
N PRO A 73 19.84 -64.02 -2.65
CA PRO A 73 19.97 -62.83 -1.80
C PRO A 73 21.34 -62.19 -2.00
N LEU A 74 21.42 -61.19 -2.88
CA LEU A 74 22.61 -60.36 -3.05
C LEU A 74 22.60 -59.35 -1.90
N GLU A 75 23.55 -59.53 -0.99
CA GLU A 75 23.74 -58.69 0.19
C GLU A 75 24.13 -57.23 -0.14
N ALA A 76 24.38 -56.90 -1.43
CA ALA A 76 24.77 -55.57 -1.86
C ALA A 76 24.10 -55.09 -3.16
N LEU A 77 23.62 -53.83 -3.18
CA LEU A 77 23.11 -53.08 -4.32
C LEU A 77 24.23 -52.21 -4.92
N GLU A 78 24.50 -52.34 -6.22
CA GLU A 78 25.49 -51.51 -6.91
C GLU A 78 24.83 -50.30 -7.59
N LEU A 79 25.35 -49.10 -7.30
CA LEU A 79 24.94 -47.84 -7.90
C LEU A 79 26.12 -47.14 -8.56
N THR A 80 25.90 -46.56 -9.72
CA THR A 80 26.86 -45.68 -10.38
C THR A 80 26.49 -44.23 -10.12
N LEU A 81 27.36 -43.48 -9.45
CA LEU A 81 27.26 -42.04 -9.28
C LEU A 81 27.95 -41.34 -10.45
N VAL A 82 27.15 -40.61 -11.22
CA VAL A 82 27.61 -39.64 -12.19
C VAL A 82 27.42 -38.26 -11.57
N ARG A 83 28.50 -37.49 -11.44
CA ARG A 83 28.42 -36.12 -10.95
C ARG A 83 27.79 -35.27 -12.05
N GLN A 84 26.72 -34.56 -11.74
CA GLN A 84 26.24 -33.45 -12.55
C GLN A 84 27.34 -32.38 -12.46
N GLN A 85 28.15 -32.27 -13.50
CA GLN A 85 29.22 -31.28 -13.52
C GLN A 85 28.58 -29.90 -13.69
N ASP A 86 29.04 -28.99 -12.84
CA ASP A 86 28.63 -27.60 -12.73
C ASP A 86 28.34 -26.97 -14.10
N VAL A 87 27.15 -26.38 -14.23
CA VAL A 87 26.84 -25.49 -15.35
C VAL A 87 27.62 -24.20 -15.11
N PHE A 88 28.86 -24.16 -15.58
CA PHE A 88 29.69 -22.97 -15.56
C PHE A 88 29.09 -21.89 -16.48
N CYS A 89 28.54 -20.83 -15.91
CA CYS A 89 28.38 -19.57 -16.65
C CYS A 89 29.74 -18.86 -16.69
N PHE A 90 30.57 -19.21 -17.68
CA PHE A 90 31.79 -18.46 -17.98
C PHE A 90 31.44 -17.09 -18.55
N ILE A 91 31.59 -16.05 -17.74
CA ILE A 91 31.57 -14.67 -18.24
C ILE A 91 32.78 -13.93 -17.65
N ALA A 92 34.01 -14.23 -18.10
CA ALA A 92 35.22 -13.57 -17.60
C ALA A 92 35.76 -12.45 -18.53
N GLY A 93 35.72 -11.19 -18.08
CA GLY A 93 36.71 -10.14 -18.36
C GLY A 93 36.85 -9.58 -19.79
N LEU A 94 36.47 -8.31 -19.97
CA LEU A 94 36.85 -7.40 -21.07
C LEU A 94 38.36 -7.43 -21.38
N SER A 95 38.76 -7.85 -22.58
CA SER A 95 40.08 -7.56 -23.15
C SER A 95 40.13 -6.11 -23.64
N LEU A 96 41.06 -5.33 -23.08
CA LEU A 96 41.42 -3.97 -23.49
C LEU A 96 42.46 -4.04 -24.63
N ASP A 97 42.05 -4.40 -25.84
CA ASP A 97 42.96 -4.40 -27.01
C ASP A 97 42.60 -3.24 -27.97
N PRO A 98 43.46 -2.21 -28.15
CA PRO A 98 43.11 -0.98 -28.89
C PRO A 98 42.87 -1.19 -30.39
N GLY A 99 43.16 -2.37 -30.93
CA GLY A 99 43.03 -2.71 -32.36
C GLY A 99 41.86 -3.62 -32.72
N ARG A 100 41.09 -4.13 -31.76
CA ARG A 100 39.92 -5.00 -31.99
C ARG A 100 38.70 -4.44 -31.28
N HIS A 101 37.79 -3.84 -32.04
CA HIS A 101 36.59 -3.21 -31.50
C HIS A 101 35.51 -4.27 -31.17
N GLY A 102 35.67 -4.93 -30.02
CA GLY A 102 34.67 -5.82 -29.42
C GLY A 102 34.95 -6.01 -27.92
N THR A 103 33.88 -6.12 -27.12
CA THR A 103 33.93 -6.57 -25.73
C THR A 103 34.31 -8.06 -25.74
N GLU A 104 35.61 -8.37 -25.71
CA GLU A 104 36.07 -9.77 -25.67
C GLU A 104 36.12 -10.22 -24.21
N ILE A 105 35.42 -11.32 -23.90
CA ILE A 105 35.38 -11.95 -22.59
C ILE A 105 36.27 -13.18 -22.69
N CYS A 106 37.47 -13.13 -22.11
CA CYS A 106 38.50 -14.16 -22.23
C CYS A 106 38.51 -15.10 -21.02
N ASP A 107 38.28 -16.39 -21.28
CA ASP A 107 38.71 -17.49 -20.40
C ASP A 107 39.82 -18.30 -21.09
N THR A 108 40.80 -18.74 -20.30
CA THR A 108 41.98 -19.49 -20.76
C THR A 108 41.85 -21.00 -20.54
N ARG A 109 40.66 -21.50 -20.15
CA ARG A 109 40.43 -22.94 -19.96
C ARG A 109 40.24 -23.67 -21.29
N GLN A 110 40.84 -24.85 -21.37
CA GLN A 110 40.77 -25.75 -22.51
C GLN A 110 39.57 -26.69 -22.33
N VAL A 111 38.62 -26.68 -23.28
CA VAL A 111 37.43 -27.57 -23.26
C VAL A 111 37.30 -28.28 -24.61
N THR A 112 36.81 -29.52 -24.63
CA THR A 112 36.56 -30.25 -25.88
C THR A 112 35.24 -29.82 -26.55
N ALA A 113 35.10 -30.03 -27.86
CA ALA A 113 33.91 -29.60 -28.61
C ALA A 113 32.61 -30.32 -28.18
N LEU A 114 32.71 -31.57 -27.70
CA LEU A 114 31.57 -32.37 -27.24
C LEU A 114 31.07 -31.93 -25.86
N GLU A 115 32.00 -31.62 -24.95
CA GLU A 115 31.69 -31.03 -23.64
C GLU A 115 31.03 -29.66 -23.83
N ALA A 116 31.59 -28.81 -24.71
CA ALA A 116 31.01 -27.51 -25.03
C ALA A 116 29.58 -27.63 -25.57
N MET A 117 29.30 -28.60 -26.45
CA MET A 117 27.96 -28.82 -27.00
C MET A 117 26.95 -29.21 -25.92
N SER A 118 27.27 -30.21 -25.09
CA SER A 118 26.39 -30.69 -24.01
C SER A 118 26.06 -29.58 -23.01
N LEU A 119 27.08 -28.82 -22.59
CA LEU A 119 26.95 -27.74 -21.62
C LEU A 119 26.12 -26.57 -22.18
N CYS A 120 26.28 -26.24 -23.46
CA CYS A 120 25.54 -25.13 -24.08
C CYS A 120 24.07 -25.44 -24.28
N THR A 121 23.70 -26.69 -24.60
CA THR A 121 22.30 -27.06 -24.80
C THR A 121 21.47 -27.05 -23.51
N GLU A 122 22.11 -27.15 -22.36
CA GLU A 122 21.46 -27.15 -21.05
C GLU A 122 21.28 -25.73 -20.47
N LEU A 123 21.96 -24.73 -21.04
CA LEU A 123 21.89 -23.34 -20.60
C LEU A 123 20.59 -22.65 -21.05
N PRO A 124 19.88 -21.96 -20.14
CA PRO A 124 18.64 -21.26 -20.47
C PRO A 124 18.89 -20.15 -21.51
N GLY A 125 18.21 -20.26 -22.65
CA GLY A 125 18.32 -19.31 -23.76
C GLY A 125 18.98 -19.90 -25.01
N CYS A 126 19.80 -20.95 -24.90
CA CYS A 126 20.50 -21.54 -26.03
C CYS A 126 19.55 -21.95 -27.17
N ARG A 127 19.73 -21.33 -28.35
CA ARG A 127 18.92 -21.54 -29.56
C ARG A 127 19.58 -22.48 -30.57
N GLY A 128 20.80 -22.94 -30.29
CA GLY A 128 21.49 -23.93 -31.10
C GLY A 128 23.01 -23.86 -31.01
N PHE A 129 23.65 -24.99 -31.29
CA PHE A 129 25.10 -25.17 -31.38
C PHE A 129 25.46 -25.55 -32.82
N PHE A 130 26.45 -24.86 -33.40
CA PHE A 130 26.87 -24.99 -34.79
C PHE A 130 28.36 -25.31 -34.84
N LEU A 131 28.71 -26.44 -35.47
CA LEU A 131 30.10 -26.79 -35.80
C LEU A 131 30.38 -26.38 -37.24
N ALA A 132 31.41 -25.56 -37.46
CA ALA A 132 31.83 -25.21 -38.80
C ALA A 132 32.76 -26.31 -39.35
N GLU A 133 32.24 -27.12 -40.28
CA GLU A 133 33.00 -28.09 -41.04
C GLU A 133 33.80 -27.39 -42.16
N HIS A 134 34.87 -26.68 -41.82
CA HIS A 134 35.90 -26.40 -42.82
C HIS A 134 37.30 -26.45 -42.21
N GLU A 135 38.15 -27.21 -42.90
CA GLU A 135 39.51 -27.58 -42.59
C GLU A 135 40.37 -26.38 -42.15
N THR A 136 41.18 -26.61 -41.12
CA THR A 136 42.31 -25.80 -40.57
C THR A 136 42.11 -24.96 -39.31
N ALA A 137 40.92 -24.85 -38.70
CA ALA A 137 40.82 -24.51 -37.27
C ALA A 137 39.43 -24.92 -36.73
N GLY A 138 39.40 -25.83 -35.76
CA GLY A 138 38.16 -26.26 -35.11
C GLY A 138 37.38 -25.06 -34.58
N ARG A 139 36.28 -24.72 -35.25
CA ARG A 139 35.41 -23.60 -34.91
C ARG A 139 34.03 -24.13 -34.57
N ALA A 140 33.63 -23.96 -33.32
CA ALA A 140 32.26 -24.16 -32.88
C ALA A 140 31.62 -22.80 -32.55
N GLU A 141 30.31 -22.67 -32.67
CA GLU A 141 29.53 -21.49 -32.31
C GLU A 141 28.21 -21.88 -31.63
N ALA A 142 27.95 -21.40 -30.42
CA ALA A 142 26.69 -21.58 -29.71
C ALA A 142 25.95 -20.26 -29.67
N ILE A 143 24.69 -20.27 -30.06
CA ILE A 143 23.86 -19.08 -30.12
C ILE A 143 22.96 -19.08 -28.91
N PHE A 144 23.21 -18.16 -27.98
CA PHE A 144 22.42 -18.04 -26.76
C PHE A 144 21.24 -17.08 -26.94
N PHE A 145 21.41 -15.99 -27.68
CA PHE A 145 20.33 -15.03 -27.94
C PHE A 145 20.45 -14.45 -29.35
N ARG A 146 19.51 -13.61 -29.81
CA ARG A 146 19.53 -13.03 -31.17
C ARG A 146 20.86 -12.34 -31.53
N SER A 147 21.59 -11.82 -30.53
CA SER A 147 22.78 -10.99 -30.68
C SER A 147 24.05 -11.54 -29.99
N LEU A 148 23.92 -12.55 -29.13
CA LEU A 148 25.04 -13.13 -28.37
C LEU A 148 25.37 -14.52 -28.90
N SER A 149 26.59 -14.70 -29.44
CA SER A 149 27.13 -16.00 -29.77
C SER A 149 28.43 -16.28 -29.02
N CYS A 150 28.59 -17.51 -28.55
CA CYS A 150 29.84 -18.03 -28.05
C CYS A 150 30.56 -18.73 -29.20
N ARG A 151 31.82 -18.42 -29.45
CA ARG A 151 32.66 -19.10 -30.44
C ARG A 151 33.85 -19.74 -29.76
N TRP A 152 34.18 -20.93 -30.21
CA TRP A 152 35.41 -21.61 -29.87
C TRP A 152 36.37 -21.50 -31.04
N VAL A 153 37.63 -21.12 -30.78
CA VAL A 153 38.67 -21.15 -31.81
C VAL A 153 39.79 -22.05 -31.33
N GLY A 154 40.01 -23.16 -32.06
CA GLY A 154 41.12 -24.07 -31.81
C GLY A 154 42.43 -23.40 -32.20
N VAL A 155 43.41 -23.45 -31.30
CA VAL A 155 44.74 -22.90 -31.59
C VAL A 155 45.56 -23.87 -32.44
N ASP A 156 45.37 -25.18 -32.31
CA ASP A 156 45.94 -26.18 -33.22
C ASP A 156 45.20 -27.51 -33.04
N SER A 157 45.32 -28.40 -34.03
CA SER A 157 44.76 -29.76 -34.02
C SER A 157 45.27 -30.55 -32.80
N ASN A 158 44.57 -30.49 -31.68
CA ASN A 158 43.66 -31.55 -31.24
C ASN A 158 43.28 -31.48 -29.76
N GLU A 159 43.71 -30.51 -28.94
CA GLU A 159 43.47 -30.64 -27.48
C GLU A 159 43.11 -29.36 -26.72
N SER A 160 42.93 -28.21 -27.39
CA SER A 160 42.51 -27.00 -26.66
C SER A 160 41.78 -25.95 -27.49
N LEU A 161 40.56 -25.61 -27.04
CA LEU A 161 39.72 -24.55 -27.59
C LEU A 161 39.67 -23.40 -26.58
N ASN A 162 40.06 -22.20 -27.02
CA ASN A 162 39.76 -20.98 -26.27
C ASN A 162 38.32 -20.56 -26.55
N VAL A 163 37.60 -20.17 -25.49
CA VAL A 163 36.19 -19.76 -25.55
C VAL A 163 36.12 -18.24 -25.70
N TYR A 164 35.42 -17.76 -26.72
CA TYR A 164 35.24 -16.34 -27.01
C TYR A 164 33.75 -16.02 -27.12
N PHE A 165 33.23 -15.16 -26.28
CA PHE A 165 31.91 -14.58 -26.53
C PHE A 165 32.03 -13.44 -27.55
N ARG A 166 31.30 -13.54 -28.66
CA ARG A 166 31.26 -12.54 -29.73
C ARG A 166 29.85 -12.05 -29.95
N VAL A 167 29.71 -10.73 -29.96
CA VAL A 167 28.46 -10.08 -30.36
C VAL A 167 28.41 -10.03 -31.89
N ARG A 168 27.33 -10.54 -32.49
CA ARG A 168 27.15 -10.48 -33.95
C ARG A 168 26.75 -9.06 -34.38
N ARG A 169 27.70 -8.28 -34.90
CA ARG A 169 27.42 -7.02 -35.62
C ARG A 169 26.96 -7.33 -37.05
N GLN A 170 25.67 -7.24 -37.31
CA GLN A 170 25.19 -6.77 -38.61
C GLN A 170 24.24 -5.61 -38.35
N GLN A 171 24.71 -4.40 -38.66
CA GLN A 171 24.01 -3.11 -38.51
C GLN A 171 23.64 -2.74 -37.07
N TRP A 172 24.63 -2.26 -36.32
CA TRP A 172 24.39 -1.65 -35.03
C TRP A 172 24.95 -0.24 -35.03
N GLN A 173 24.05 0.74 -35.05
CA GLN A 173 24.38 2.15 -34.84
C GLN A 173 24.78 2.33 -33.37
N ALA A 174 25.85 3.09 -33.16
CA ALA A 174 26.76 2.94 -32.03
C ALA A 174 26.29 3.50 -30.69
N GLU A 175 24.99 3.70 -30.41
CA GLU A 175 24.62 4.58 -29.28
C GLU A 175 23.48 4.12 -28.34
N ALA A 176 22.85 2.95 -28.51
CA ALA A 176 21.65 2.67 -27.68
C ALA A 176 21.72 1.52 -26.67
N ASP A 177 22.26 0.33 -26.97
CA ASP A 177 22.07 -0.81 -26.04
C ASP A 177 23.34 -1.71 -25.93
N ASP A 178 23.61 -2.33 -24.79
CA ASP A 178 24.69 -3.32 -24.71
C ASP A 178 24.11 -4.72 -25.05
N PRO A 179 24.67 -5.48 -25.99
CA PRO A 179 24.20 -6.83 -26.33
C PRO A 179 24.18 -7.80 -25.13
N ILE A 180 25.05 -7.59 -24.13
CA ILE A 180 25.03 -8.34 -22.87
C ILE A 180 23.81 -7.93 -22.03
N VAL A 181 23.50 -6.64 -21.98
CA VAL A 181 22.29 -6.12 -21.31
C VAL A 181 21.04 -6.73 -21.95
N GLU A 182 20.94 -6.77 -23.28
CA GLU A 182 19.83 -7.41 -24.00
C GLU A 182 19.67 -8.90 -23.67
N ALA A 183 20.78 -9.64 -23.58
CA ALA A 183 20.75 -11.06 -23.22
C ALA A 183 20.26 -11.27 -21.77
N ILE A 184 20.70 -10.43 -20.83
CA ILE A 184 20.28 -10.48 -19.43
C ILE A 184 18.79 -10.12 -19.30
N LEU A 185 18.31 -9.15 -20.06
CA LEU A 185 16.90 -8.77 -20.10
C LEU A 185 16.01 -9.89 -20.67
N GLN A 186 16.43 -10.53 -21.77
CA GLN A 186 15.69 -11.65 -22.37
C GLN A 186 15.61 -12.87 -21.44
N SER A 187 16.64 -13.10 -20.63
CA SER A 187 16.67 -14.17 -19.63
C SER A 187 15.99 -13.80 -18.30
N ARG A 188 15.45 -12.57 -18.16
CA ARG A 188 14.83 -12.08 -16.92
C ARG A 188 15.75 -12.22 -15.68
N GLY A 189 17.06 -12.09 -15.87
CA GLY A 189 18.01 -12.14 -14.76
C GLY A 189 18.40 -13.54 -14.29
N LEU A 190 17.90 -14.62 -14.92
CA LEU A 190 18.30 -16.00 -14.59
C LEU A 190 19.83 -16.20 -14.68
N VAL A 191 20.51 -15.42 -15.52
CA VAL A 191 21.97 -15.42 -15.64
C VAL A 191 22.65 -15.03 -14.32
N PHE A 192 22.06 -14.14 -13.51
CA PHE A 192 22.65 -13.69 -12.24
C PHE A 192 22.57 -14.70 -11.10
N GLU A 193 21.74 -15.74 -11.24
CA GLU A 193 21.60 -16.82 -10.26
C GLU A 193 22.64 -17.94 -10.47
N GLN A 194 23.40 -17.86 -11.57
CA GLN A 194 24.43 -18.84 -11.89
C GLN A 194 25.77 -18.46 -11.25
N ASP A 195 26.48 -19.48 -10.77
CA ASP A 195 27.82 -19.33 -10.18
C ASP A 195 28.81 -18.77 -11.21
N GLY A 196 29.66 -17.83 -10.79
CA GLY A 196 30.67 -17.17 -11.63
C GLY A 196 30.22 -15.88 -12.32
N THR A 197 28.98 -15.43 -12.11
CA THR A 197 28.46 -14.18 -12.69
C THR A 197 28.70 -12.93 -11.81
N ASP A 198 29.48 -13.05 -10.74
CA ASP A 198 29.87 -11.95 -9.85
C ASP A 198 30.49 -10.78 -10.61
N CYS A 199 31.32 -11.10 -11.60
CA CYS A 199 31.94 -10.14 -12.50
C CYS A 199 30.90 -9.24 -13.19
N LEU A 200 29.79 -9.80 -13.70
CA LEU A 200 28.72 -9.03 -14.34
C LEU A 200 27.94 -8.21 -13.32
N ARG A 201 27.65 -8.81 -12.16
CA ARG A 201 26.96 -8.14 -11.04
C ARG A 201 27.76 -6.98 -10.48
N ALA A 202 29.09 -6.99 -10.66
CA ALA A 202 30.02 -5.93 -10.28
C ALA A 202 30.28 -4.89 -11.38
N GLN A 203 29.83 -5.11 -12.63
CA GLN A 203 30.02 -4.13 -13.71
C GLN A 203 29.01 -2.98 -13.63
N ARG A 204 29.53 -1.78 -13.33
CA ARG A 204 28.74 -0.54 -13.22
C ARG A 204 27.92 -0.23 -14.48
N GLY A 205 28.53 -0.30 -15.67
CA GLY A 205 27.87 0.08 -16.93
C GLY A 205 26.68 -0.82 -17.25
N ILE A 206 26.87 -2.14 -17.12
CA ILE A 206 25.82 -3.15 -17.34
C ILE A 206 24.71 -2.99 -16.31
N MET A 207 25.06 -2.86 -15.02
CA MET A 207 24.07 -2.73 -13.96
C MET A 207 23.24 -1.46 -14.10
N LEU A 208 23.85 -0.31 -14.42
CA LEU A 208 23.13 0.93 -14.63
C LEU A 208 22.13 0.82 -15.78
N ALA A 209 22.55 0.27 -16.92
CA ALA A 209 21.68 0.06 -18.08
C ALA A 209 20.51 -0.89 -17.77
N LEU A 210 20.76 -1.94 -16.99
CA LEU A 210 19.72 -2.88 -16.57
C LEU A 210 18.71 -2.23 -15.60
N VAL A 211 19.19 -1.51 -14.59
CA VAL A 211 18.35 -0.84 -13.59
C VAL A 211 17.47 0.24 -14.21
N GLN A 212 17.96 0.94 -15.23
CA GLN A 212 17.15 1.93 -15.96
C GLN A 212 16.00 1.31 -16.75
N ARG A 213 16.12 0.03 -17.12
CA ARG A 213 15.17 -0.69 -17.99
C ARG A 213 14.31 -1.69 -17.25
N CYS A 214 14.72 -2.13 -16.06
CA CYS A 214 14.08 -3.18 -15.27
C CYS A 214 14.23 -2.93 -13.77
N ASP A 215 13.14 -3.15 -13.04
CA ASP A 215 13.01 -3.00 -11.59
C ASP A 215 13.71 -4.10 -10.79
N TRP A 216 13.71 -5.34 -11.28
CA TRP A 216 14.30 -6.50 -10.59
C TRP A 216 15.84 -6.51 -10.60
N ALA A 217 16.49 -5.77 -11.51
CA ALA A 217 17.93 -5.86 -11.74
C ALA A 217 18.75 -5.45 -10.51
N PHE A 218 18.29 -4.43 -9.76
CA PHE A 218 19.01 -3.90 -8.60
C PHE A 218 19.15 -4.92 -7.46
N LYS A 219 18.23 -5.88 -7.35
CA LYS A 219 18.32 -7.00 -6.41
C LYS A 219 19.61 -7.81 -6.57
N TYR A 220 20.12 -7.91 -7.79
CA TYR A 220 21.33 -8.69 -8.09
C TYR A 220 22.62 -7.85 -8.04
N ALA A 221 22.54 -6.53 -7.84
CA ALA A 221 23.72 -5.69 -7.71
C ALA A 221 24.58 -6.09 -6.49
N THR A 222 25.90 -6.00 -6.62
CA THR A 222 26.83 -6.21 -5.49
C THR A 222 26.67 -5.09 -4.46
N ALA A 223 27.12 -5.32 -3.21
CA ALA A 223 27.08 -4.32 -2.15
C ALA A 223 27.79 -3.00 -2.57
N GLU A 224 28.90 -3.11 -3.29
CA GLU A 224 29.65 -1.98 -3.83
C GLU A 224 28.80 -1.14 -4.81
N LEU A 225 28.11 -1.79 -5.76
CA LEU A 225 27.26 -1.08 -6.72
C LEU A 225 25.97 -0.54 -6.10
N ARG A 226 25.44 -1.18 -5.06
CA ARG A 226 24.30 -0.67 -4.28
C ARG A 226 24.64 0.60 -3.50
N ALA A 227 25.92 0.85 -3.26
CA ALA A 227 26.43 2.09 -2.66
C ALA A 227 26.83 3.14 -3.72
N VAL A 228 26.62 2.89 -5.03
CA VAL A 228 26.87 3.88 -6.08
C VAL A 228 25.63 4.75 -6.28
N HIS A 229 25.77 6.04 -5.98
CA HIS A 229 24.71 7.07 -6.09
C HIS A 229 23.88 6.93 -7.37
N GLN A 230 24.50 6.93 -8.55
CA GLN A 230 23.79 6.92 -9.83
C GLN A 230 22.95 5.65 -10.05
N ILE A 231 23.45 4.48 -9.63
CA ILE A 231 22.74 3.20 -9.81
C ILE A 231 21.58 3.12 -8.82
N ALA A 232 21.84 3.44 -7.55
CA ALA A 232 20.83 3.43 -6.51
C ALA A 232 19.71 4.43 -6.82
N LEU A 233 20.04 5.64 -7.27
CA LEU A 233 19.05 6.66 -7.62
C LEU A 233 18.19 6.19 -8.81
N ALA A 234 18.81 5.65 -9.86
CA ALA A 234 18.07 5.07 -10.99
C ALA A 234 17.13 3.94 -10.53
N ALA A 235 17.58 3.07 -9.62
CA ALA A 235 16.77 1.97 -9.10
C ALA A 235 15.55 2.47 -8.32
N VAL A 236 15.77 3.39 -7.40
CA VAL A 236 14.70 3.92 -6.54
C VAL A 236 13.69 4.73 -7.34
N THR A 237 14.13 5.45 -8.39
CA THR A 237 13.20 6.20 -9.26
C THR A 237 12.23 5.28 -10.02
N GLN A 238 12.64 4.04 -10.32
CA GLN A 238 11.80 3.07 -11.01
C GLN A 238 10.96 2.23 -10.05
N ASN A 239 11.55 1.78 -8.94
CA ASN A 239 10.87 0.95 -7.95
C ASN A 239 11.24 1.40 -6.52
N ARG A 240 10.23 1.82 -5.76
CA ARG A 240 10.38 2.26 -4.37
C ARG A 240 10.87 1.15 -3.44
N GLU A 241 10.55 -0.11 -3.72
CA GLU A 241 11.04 -1.25 -2.94
C GLU A 241 12.57 -1.39 -3.01
N ALA A 242 13.21 -0.79 -4.01
CA ALA A 242 14.67 -0.76 -4.13
C ALA A 242 15.34 0.03 -2.98
N MET A 243 14.64 0.91 -2.27
CA MET A 243 15.20 1.66 -1.13
C MET A 243 15.75 0.73 -0.05
N ALA A 244 15.09 -0.41 0.20
CA ALA A 244 15.53 -1.39 1.18
C ALA A 244 16.85 -2.09 0.80
N LEU A 245 17.28 -1.99 -0.47
CA LEU A 245 18.49 -2.60 -0.99
C LEU A 245 19.65 -1.60 -1.14
N VAL A 246 19.39 -0.30 -0.98
CA VAL A 246 20.42 0.75 -1.07
C VAL A 246 21.47 0.54 0.02
N GLY A 247 22.75 0.69 -0.33
CA GLY A 247 23.84 0.55 0.64
C GLY A 247 23.78 1.63 1.72
N GLU A 248 24.02 1.24 2.98
CA GLU A 248 23.92 2.14 4.14
C GLU A 248 24.75 3.43 4.01
N ALA A 249 25.90 3.35 3.32
CA ALA A 249 26.77 4.50 3.10
C ALA A 249 26.09 5.66 2.35
N LEU A 250 25.15 5.36 1.45
CA LEU A 250 24.43 6.38 0.69
C LEU A 250 23.36 7.10 1.52
N TRP A 251 22.87 6.48 2.60
CA TRP A 251 21.92 7.13 3.50
C TRP A 251 22.56 8.19 4.41
N ASP A 252 23.89 8.29 4.43
CA ASP A 252 24.63 9.40 5.02
C ASP A 252 25.15 10.40 3.97
N ASP A 253 24.88 10.17 2.68
CA ASP A 253 25.23 11.08 1.58
C ASP A 253 24.14 12.15 1.40
N LEU A 254 24.53 13.41 1.61
CA LEU A 254 23.65 14.58 1.52
C LEU A 254 23.03 14.74 0.13
N GLU A 255 23.81 14.55 -0.94
CA GLU A 255 23.34 14.75 -2.32
C GLU A 255 22.35 13.65 -2.70
N PHE A 256 22.64 12.41 -2.33
CA PHE A 256 21.77 11.27 -2.60
C PHE A 256 20.43 11.39 -1.88
N VAL A 257 20.46 11.62 -0.56
CA VAL A 257 19.24 11.80 0.24
C VAL A 257 18.47 13.04 -0.22
N GLY A 258 19.17 14.15 -0.50
CA GLY A 258 18.53 15.37 -1.00
C GLY A 258 17.85 15.22 -2.36
N ALA A 259 18.39 14.38 -3.26
CA ALA A 259 17.74 14.03 -4.51
C ALA A 259 16.50 13.15 -4.29
N LEU A 260 16.60 12.14 -3.42
CA LEU A 260 15.49 11.23 -3.12
C LEU A 260 14.32 11.91 -2.42
N VAL A 261 14.61 12.74 -1.42
CA VAL A 261 13.59 13.46 -0.64
C VAL A 261 12.71 14.36 -1.52
N LYS A 262 13.26 14.91 -2.61
CA LYS A 262 12.50 15.71 -3.59
C LYS A 262 11.51 14.88 -4.41
N LEU A 263 11.76 13.58 -4.55
CA LEU A 263 10.88 12.64 -5.24
C LEU A 263 9.89 11.99 -4.29
N GLU A 264 10.36 11.65 -3.08
CA GLU A 264 9.59 10.96 -2.06
C GLU A 264 10.08 11.36 -0.66
N ALA A 265 9.24 12.09 0.06
CA ALA A 265 9.60 12.64 1.36
C ALA A 265 9.83 11.58 2.46
N SER A 266 9.27 10.37 2.31
CA SER A 266 9.50 9.25 3.25
C SER A 266 10.93 8.72 3.20
N ALA A 267 11.72 9.02 2.16
CA ALA A 267 13.13 8.64 2.09
C ALA A 267 13.96 9.18 3.27
N LEU A 268 13.50 10.27 3.92
CA LEU A 268 14.12 10.82 5.12
C LEU A 268 14.21 9.80 6.28
N MET A 269 13.30 8.82 6.34
CA MET A 269 13.30 7.79 7.39
C MET A 269 14.53 6.89 7.37
N HIS A 270 15.18 6.76 6.22
CA HIS A 270 16.38 5.95 6.04
C HIS A 270 17.66 6.74 6.25
N ALA A 271 17.59 8.08 6.19
CA ALA A 271 18.75 8.95 6.31
C ALA A 271 19.40 8.82 7.69
N SER A 272 20.71 9.09 7.76
CA SER A 272 21.44 9.10 9.03
C SER A 272 20.90 10.14 10.01
N ASP A 273 21.10 9.94 11.31
CA ASP A 273 20.70 10.89 12.36
C ASP A 273 21.20 12.32 12.08
N ARG A 274 22.39 12.43 11.47
CA ARG A 274 22.99 13.71 11.07
C ARG A 274 22.13 14.42 10.01
N LEU A 275 21.66 13.69 9.00
CA LEU A 275 20.82 14.23 7.93
C LEU A 275 19.36 14.43 8.35
N GLN A 276 18.85 13.63 9.29
CA GLN A 276 17.56 13.86 9.94
C GLN A 276 17.57 15.10 10.87
N ASP A 277 18.75 15.54 11.31
CA ASP A 277 18.95 16.82 12.02
C ASP A 277 19.37 17.96 11.10
N ASP A 278 19.55 17.72 9.80
CA ASP A 278 19.90 18.75 8.82
C ASP A 278 18.66 19.57 8.43
N CYS A 279 18.72 20.88 8.66
CA CYS A 279 17.57 21.75 8.46
C CYS A 279 17.14 21.83 6.99
N ASP A 280 18.07 21.81 6.04
CA ASP A 280 17.78 22.06 4.62
C ASP A 280 17.15 20.82 3.96
N ILE A 281 17.66 19.64 4.31
CA ILE A 281 17.10 18.35 3.85
C ILE A 281 15.70 18.15 4.43
N VAL A 282 15.54 18.36 5.74
CA VAL A 282 14.23 18.20 6.40
C VAL A 282 13.23 19.22 5.87
N THR A 283 13.64 20.48 5.65
CA THR A 283 12.78 21.49 5.01
C THR A 283 12.35 21.06 3.62
N SER A 284 13.25 20.47 2.84
CA SER A 284 12.94 19.95 1.51
C SER A 284 11.91 18.81 1.57
N ALA A 285 12.05 17.91 2.55
CA ALA A 285 11.10 16.81 2.78
C ALA A 285 9.72 17.32 3.18
N VAL A 286 9.69 18.21 4.17
CA VAL A 286 8.47 18.79 4.75
C VAL A 286 7.69 19.61 3.72
N ASN A 287 8.38 20.33 2.83
CA ASN A 287 7.74 21.06 1.73
C ASN A 287 7.04 20.14 0.73
N HIS A 288 7.53 18.91 0.55
CA HIS A 288 6.90 17.94 -0.33
C HIS A 288 5.75 17.19 0.37
N ASP A 289 5.97 16.76 1.62
CA ASP A 289 4.95 16.19 2.49
C ASP A 289 5.19 16.60 3.96
N GLY A 290 4.25 17.35 4.56
CA GLY A 290 4.32 17.77 5.95
C GLY A 290 4.48 16.62 6.97
N ALA A 291 4.03 15.40 6.66
CA ALA A 291 4.23 14.23 7.52
C ALA A 291 5.70 13.76 7.60
N ALA A 292 6.59 14.28 6.74
CA ALA A 292 8.02 13.99 6.83
C ALA A 292 8.65 14.49 8.15
N LEU A 293 7.99 15.43 8.84
CA LEU A 293 8.41 15.91 10.17
C LEU A 293 8.60 14.75 11.17
N GLN A 294 7.87 13.64 11.01
CA GLN A 294 7.99 12.47 11.89
C GLN A 294 9.38 11.84 11.90
N TYR A 295 10.14 12.02 10.81
CA TYR A 295 11.50 11.48 10.64
C TYR A 295 12.58 12.50 10.98
N ALA A 296 12.20 13.75 11.27
CA ALA A 296 13.14 14.77 11.68
C ALA A 296 13.65 14.53 13.10
N SER A 297 14.80 15.07 13.43
CA SER A 297 15.35 15.00 14.78
C SER A 297 14.41 15.61 15.83
N PRO A 298 14.49 15.20 17.11
CA PRO A 298 13.72 15.82 18.20
C PRO A 298 13.95 17.33 18.34
N ARG A 299 15.15 17.81 17.94
CA ARG A 299 15.51 19.23 17.92
C ARG A 299 14.66 19.98 16.89
N LEU A 300 14.54 19.46 15.67
CA LEU A 300 13.73 20.06 14.60
C LEU A 300 12.22 19.88 14.83
N GLN A 301 11.79 18.78 15.46
CA GLN A 301 10.40 18.63 15.94
C GLN A 301 10.03 19.62 17.06
N SER A 302 11.03 20.22 17.70
CA SER A 302 10.86 21.28 18.70
C SER A 302 11.07 22.68 18.10
N ASP A 303 11.41 22.78 16.81
CA ASP A 303 11.60 24.06 16.13
C ASP A 303 10.25 24.59 15.65
N ARG A 304 9.91 25.80 16.11
CA ARG A 304 8.62 26.44 15.78
C ARG A 304 8.46 26.68 14.28
N ALA A 305 9.52 27.06 13.57
CA ALA A 305 9.44 27.37 12.14
C ALA A 305 9.26 26.10 11.32
N MET A 306 10.02 25.04 11.63
CA MET A 306 9.91 23.73 10.97
C MET A 306 8.52 23.11 11.16
N VAL A 307 8.01 23.12 12.40
CA VAL A 307 6.67 22.59 12.68
C VAL A 307 5.59 23.43 12.00
N SER A 308 5.73 24.76 11.98
CA SER A 308 4.78 25.63 11.28
C SER A 308 4.74 25.33 9.77
N LEU A 309 5.90 25.11 9.15
CA LEU A 309 6.00 24.73 7.75
C LEU A 309 5.30 23.39 7.47
N ALA A 310 5.51 22.40 8.34
CA ALA A 310 4.87 21.09 8.21
C ALA A 310 3.34 21.18 8.32
N VAL A 311 2.84 21.92 9.31
CA VAL A 311 1.40 22.12 9.55
C VAL A 311 0.73 22.89 8.41
N GLN A 312 1.43 23.85 7.79
CA GLN A 312 0.94 24.57 6.61
C GLN A 312 0.68 23.64 5.42
N GLN A 313 1.52 22.62 5.24
CA GLN A 313 1.33 21.61 4.19
C GLN A 313 0.27 20.57 4.58
N ARG A 314 0.31 20.10 5.83
CA ARG A 314 -0.60 19.10 6.36
C ARG A 314 -0.88 19.38 7.85
N PRO A 315 -2.09 19.84 8.23
CA PRO A 315 -2.41 20.16 9.62
C PRO A 315 -2.19 19.00 10.62
N GLU A 316 -2.34 17.75 10.16
CA GLU A 316 -2.10 16.54 10.95
C GLU A 316 -0.62 16.37 11.36
N ALA A 317 0.33 16.99 10.64
CA ALA A 317 1.75 16.92 10.97
C ALA A 317 2.08 17.47 12.37
N PHE A 318 1.17 18.25 12.97
CA PHE A 318 1.31 18.73 14.34
C PHE A 318 1.43 17.60 15.37
N GLU A 319 0.98 16.38 15.06
CA GLU A 319 1.13 15.22 15.95
C GLU A 319 2.59 14.89 16.27
N HIS A 320 3.50 15.18 15.33
CA HIS A 320 4.94 14.96 15.46
C HIS A 320 5.67 16.11 16.13
N ALA A 321 4.98 17.22 16.44
CA ALA A 321 5.57 18.32 17.20
C ALA A 321 5.92 17.88 18.62
N SER A 322 6.97 18.48 19.17
CA SER A 322 7.42 18.15 20.52
C SER A 322 6.32 18.43 21.56
N PRO A 323 6.29 17.66 22.67
CA PRO A 323 5.29 17.88 23.73
C PRO A 323 5.28 19.30 24.29
N MET A 324 6.43 20.00 24.25
CA MET A 324 6.56 21.39 24.67
C MET A 324 5.76 22.32 23.76
N LEU A 325 5.88 22.18 22.44
CA LEU A 325 5.11 22.97 21.47
C LEU A 325 3.62 22.64 21.49
N ARG A 326 3.26 21.37 21.69
CA ARG A 326 1.85 20.94 21.84
C ARG A 326 1.19 21.40 23.13
N ALA A 327 1.99 21.89 24.09
CA ALA A 327 1.52 22.46 25.35
C ALA A 327 1.57 24.00 25.38
N ASP A 328 2.05 24.62 24.30
CA ASP A 328 2.20 26.07 24.19
C ASP A 328 0.92 26.72 23.63
N PRO A 329 0.17 27.51 24.43
CA PRO A 329 -1.10 28.10 23.98
C PRO A 329 -0.94 29.03 22.77
N GLU A 330 0.13 29.83 22.74
CA GLU A 330 0.34 30.82 21.68
C GLU A 330 0.65 30.12 20.36
N PHE A 331 1.54 29.12 20.41
CA PHE A 331 1.92 28.36 19.24
C PHE A 331 0.76 27.50 18.72
N VAL A 332 0.02 26.83 19.61
CA VAL A 332 -1.18 26.06 19.23
C VAL A 332 -2.22 26.94 18.55
N SER A 333 -2.46 28.16 19.06
CA SER A 333 -3.43 29.08 18.44
C SER A 333 -3.04 29.43 17.00
N LEU A 334 -1.74 29.61 16.73
CA LEU A 334 -1.23 29.82 15.38
C LEU A 334 -1.45 28.57 14.50
N MET A 335 -1.14 27.38 15.00
CA MET A 335 -1.26 26.13 14.23
C MET A 335 -2.70 25.80 13.86
N VAL A 336 -3.63 26.02 14.78
CA VAL A 336 -5.07 25.88 14.56
C VAL A 336 -5.57 26.82 13.46
N GLY A 337 -4.93 27.98 13.28
CA GLY A 337 -5.22 28.91 12.19
C GLY A 337 -4.96 28.32 10.80
N TYR A 338 -4.05 27.34 10.68
CA TYR A 338 -3.83 26.59 9.42
C TYR A 338 -4.79 25.41 9.25
N GLY A 339 -5.34 24.87 10.34
CA GLY A 339 -6.40 23.87 10.29
C GLY A 339 -6.77 23.31 11.67
N SER A 340 -8.06 23.08 11.92
CA SER A 340 -8.54 22.57 13.21
C SER A 340 -8.11 21.15 13.54
N ALA A 341 -7.65 20.37 12.55
CA ALA A 341 -7.11 19.03 12.78
C ALA A 341 -5.86 19.06 13.67
N ALA A 342 -5.05 20.13 13.64
CA ALA A 342 -3.92 20.32 14.54
C ALA A 342 -4.35 20.35 16.03
N PHE A 343 -5.60 20.70 16.33
CA PHE A 343 -6.09 20.73 17.71
C PHE A 343 -6.20 19.32 18.35
N ARG A 344 -6.26 18.27 17.53
CA ARG A 344 -6.38 16.87 17.99
C ARG A 344 -5.26 16.47 18.94
N ASP A 345 -4.03 16.89 18.65
CA ASP A 345 -2.82 16.42 19.34
C ASP A 345 -2.29 17.40 20.40
N VAL A 346 -3.01 18.52 20.58
CA VAL A 346 -2.77 19.49 21.65
C VAL A 346 -2.83 18.81 23.02
N CYS A 347 -2.02 19.28 23.97
CA CYS A 347 -1.99 18.68 25.28
C CYS A 347 -3.37 18.72 25.98
N ARG A 348 -3.70 17.67 26.73
CA ARG A 348 -5.01 17.53 27.40
C ARG A 348 -5.36 18.69 28.33
N LYS A 349 -4.35 19.36 28.92
CA LYS A 349 -4.54 20.53 29.78
C LYS A 349 -5.20 21.68 29.02
N LEU A 350 -4.72 21.97 27.81
CA LEU A 350 -5.29 23.02 26.95
C LEU A 350 -6.63 22.61 26.34
N GLN A 351 -6.78 21.35 25.89
CA GLN A 351 -8.07 20.82 25.41
C GLN A 351 -9.18 20.87 26.47
N SER A 352 -8.79 20.90 27.75
CA SER A 352 -9.71 20.99 28.88
C SER A 352 -9.94 22.43 29.34
N ASN A 353 -9.17 23.41 28.88
CA ASN A 353 -9.26 24.79 29.33
C ASN A 353 -10.36 25.55 28.57
N PRO A 354 -11.50 25.90 29.20
CA PRO A 354 -12.59 26.58 28.51
C PRO A 354 -12.16 27.93 27.93
N ASP A 355 -11.34 28.70 28.63
CA ASP A 355 -10.93 30.04 28.19
C ASP A 355 -10.06 29.99 26.93
N PHE A 356 -9.33 28.88 26.76
CA PHE A 356 -8.50 28.64 25.58
C PHE A 356 -9.31 28.07 24.42
N VAL A 357 -10.16 27.07 24.68
CA VAL A 357 -10.92 26.38 23.63
C VAL A 357 -12.05 27.25 23.07
N LEU A 358 -12.69 28.08 23.91
CA LEU A 358 -13.85 28.89 23.50
C LEU A 358 -13.58 29.80 22.29
N PRO A 359 -12.56 30.69 22.29
CA PRO A 359 -12.32 31.58 21.17
C PRO A 359 -12.00 30.82 19.87
N LEU A 360 -11.26 29.72 19.98
CA LEU A 360 -10.93 28.87 18.83
C LEU A 360 -12.19 28.19 18.28
N ALA A 361 -13.02 27.59 19.15
CA ALA A 361 -14.25 26.91 18.76
C ALA A 361 -15.31 27.85 18.18
N GLN A 362 -15.30 29.13 18.58
CA GLN A 362 -16.16 30.16 17.96
C GLN A 362 -15.71 30.52 16.54
N GLN A 363 -14.42 30.41 16.23
CA GLN A 363 -13.89 30.59 14.88
C GLN A 363 -14.14 29.36 14.01
N ASP A 364 -13.86 28.16 14.52
CA ASP A 364 -14.15 26.88 13.87
C ASP A 364 -14.85 25.90 14.83
N GLY A 365 -16.13 25.67 14.59
CA GLY A 365 -16.97 24.76 15.40
C GLY A 365 -16.46 23.31 15.42
N ASN A 366 -15.60 22.90 14.49
CA ASN A 366 -14.99 21.57 14.47
C ASN A 366 -14.05 21.31 15.64
N ILE A 367 -13.49 22.36 16.24
CA ILE A 367 -12.59 22.26 17.40
C ILE A 367 -13.31 21.66 18.60
N LEU A 368 -14.63 21.87 18.70
CA LEU A 368 -15.43 21.30 19.77
C LEU A 368 -15.33 19.76 19.83
N GLN A 369 -15.08 19.08 18.71
CA GLN A 369 -14.95 17.60 18.68
C GLN A 369 -13.74 17.09 19.49
N PHE A 370 -12.69 17.89 19.57
CA PHE A 370 -11.42 17.57 20.23
C PHE A 370 -11.37 18.11 21.68
N ALA A 371 -12.33 18.96 22.06
CA ALA A 371 -12.43 19.46 23.42
C ALA A 371 -12.72 18.33 24.41
N ALA A 372 -12.26 18.51 25.65
CA ALA A 372 -12.53 17.54 26.72
C ALA A 372 -14.04 17.26 26.87
N GLN A 373 -14.40 16.01 27.14
CA GLN A 373 -15.80 15.59 27.27
C GLN A 373 -16.61 16.44 28.25
N ARG A 374 -15.96 16.93 29.32
CA ARG A 374 -16.58 17.85 30.29
C ARG A 374 -17.04 19.17 29.66
N LEU A 375 -16.27 19.73 28.73
CA LEU A 375 -16.61 20.99 28.03
C LEU A 375 -17.70 20.75 27.01
N ARG A 376 -17.63 19.63 26.26
CA ARG A 376 -18.68 19.22 25.31
C ARG A 376 -20.02 18.92 25.97
N ALA A 377 -20.03 18.65 27.27
CA ALA A 377 -21.22 18.45 28.08
C ALA A 377 -21.63 19.68 28.91
N ASP A 378 -20.80 20.73 28.94
CA ASP A 378 -21.13 21.97 29.63
C ASP A 378 -22.05 22.80 28.75
N ARG A 379 -23.30 22.92 29.21
CA ARG A 379 -24.35 23.68 28.56
C ARG A 379 -23.95 25.14 28.28
N ARG A 380 -23.35 25.83 29.25
CA ARG A 380 -23.01 27.26 29.11
C ARG A 380 -21.89 27.46 28.11
N PHE A 381 -20.93 26.56 28.11
CA PHE A 381 -19.82 26.58 27.15
C PHE A 381 -20.32 26.30 25.73
N VAL A 382 -21.08 25.21 25.53
CA VAL A 382 -21.61 24.85 24.21
C VAL A 382 -22.55 25.91 23.65
N LEU A 383 -23.40 26.53 24.49
CA LEU A 383 -24.25 27.65 24.04
C LEU A 383 -23.44 28.78 23.42
N GLN A 384 -22.35 29.22 24.06
CA GLN A 384 -21.51 30.30 23.55
C GLN A 384 -20.80 29.94 22.23
N VAL A 385 -20.47 28.66 22.01
CA VAL A 385 -19.90 28.18 20.74
C VAL A 385 -20.99 28.17 19.66
N VAL A 386 -22.14 27.58 19.97
CA VAL A 386 -23.27 27.41 19.05
C VAL A 386 -23.91 28.74 18.64
N GLU A 387 -23.87 29.75 19.51
CA GLU A 387 -24.30 31.12 19.21
C GLU A 387 -23.55 31.73 18.03
N LYS A 388 -22.31 31.29 17.76
CA LYS A 388 -21.51 31.71 16.60
C LYS A 388 -21.47 30.65 15.50
N GLN A 389 -21.46 29.37 15.87
CA GLN A 389 -21.29 28.23 14.98
C GLN A 389 -22.38 27.18 15.20
N GLY A 390 -23.51 27.30 14.47
CA GLY A 390 -24.67 26.44 14.65
C GLY A 390 -24.38 24.93 14.48
N ASP A 391 -23.59 24.54 13.47
CA ASP A 391 -23.24 23.13 13.20
C ASP A 391 -22.35 22.51 14.29
N ALA A 392 -21.72 23.32 15.16
CA ALA A 392 -20.89 22.81 16.26
C ALA A 392 -21.67 21.90 17.21
N VAL A 393 -23.00 22.04 17.28
CA VAL A 393 -23.87 21.20 18.11
C VAL A 393 -23.70 19.70 17.84
N ARG A 394 -23.27 19.31 16.63
CA ARG A 394 -23.00 17.90 16.27
C ARG A 394 -21.93 17.23 17.13
N HIS A 395 -21.03 18.03 17.68
CA HIS A 395 -19.92 17.59 18.52
C HIS A 395 -20.21 17.70 20.02
N ALA A 396 -21.33 18.33 20.38
CA ALA A 396 -21.79 18.42 21.75
C ALA A 396 -22.24 17.04 22.27
N CYS A 397 -22.39 16.92 23.59
CA CYS A 397 -22.93 15.70 24.16
C CYS A 397 -24.40 15.51 23.77
N HIS A 398 -24.84 14.25 23.59
CA HIS A 398 -26.21 13.95 23.17
C HIS A 398 -27.30 14.58 24.05
N LYS A 399 -27.04 14.76 25.36
CA LYS A 399 -27.99 15.40 26.28
C LYS A 399 -28.25 16.87 25.93
N LEU A 400 -27.25 17.57 25.41
CA LEU A 400 -27.41 18.95 24.95
C LEU A 400 -28.10 19.03 23.58
N CYS A 401 -28.03 17.96 22.77
CA CYS A 401 -28.85 17.85 21.57
C CYS A 401 -30.35 17.65 21.88
N ASP A 402 -30.70 17.30 23.11
CA ASP A 402 -32.06 17.29 23.63
C ASP A 402 -32.42 18.57 24.43
N ASP A 403 -31.48 19.51 24.58
CA ASP A 403 -31.73 20.79 25.26
C ASP A 403 -32.42 21.77 24.30
N VAL A 404 -33.58 22.27 24.73
CA VAL A 404 -34.43 23.16 23.91
C VAL A 404 -33.70 24.45 23.55
N GLU A 405 -33.00 25.08 24.50
CA GLU A 405 -32.33 26.36 24.24
C GLU A 405 -31.13 26.17 23.32
N VAL A 406 -30.29 25.16 23.58
CA VAL A 406 -29.12 24.85 22.74
C VAL A 406 -29.55 24.60 21.30
N MET A 407 -30.54 23.74 21.10
CA MET A 407 -30.98 23.37 19.75
C MET A 407 -31.70 24.52 19.04
N LEU A 408 -32.53 25.31 19.73
CA LEU A 408 -33.15 26.49 19.12
C LEU A 408 -32.11 27.52 18.70
N THR A 409 -31.08 27.75 19.51
CA THR A 409 -29.97 28.65 19.15
C THR A 409 -29.16 28.09 17.98
N ALA A 410 -28.87 26.79 17.98
CA ALA A 410 -28.19 26.12 16.87
C ALA A 410 -28.95 26.26 15.55
N CYS A 411 -30.25 25.94 15.57
CA CYS A 411 -31.11 26.01 14.38
C CYS A 411 -31.30 27.45 13.86
N ARG A 412 -31.20 28.47 14.73
CA ARG A 412 -31.22 29.88 14.30
C ARG A 412 -29.97 30.26 13.52
N GLN A 413 -28.81 29.74 13.91
CA GLN A 413 -27.55 30.00 13.21
C GLN A 413 -27.37 29.12 11.97
N ASP A 414 -27.69 27.83 12.07
CA ASP A 414 -27.61 26.89 10.97
C ASP A 414 -28.82 25.95 10.95
N LYS A 415 -29.61 26.01 9.88
CA LYS A 415 -30.74 25.11 9.63
C LYS A 415 -30.33 23.63 9.62
N HIS A 416 -29.09 23.32 9.25
CA HIS A 416 -28.59 21.94 9.22
C HIS A 416 -28.39 21.35 10.61
N ALA A 417 -28.31 22.18 11.66
CA ALA A 417 -28.24 21.73 13.05
C ALA A 417 -29.45 20.87 13.44
N LEU A 418 -30.61 21.07 12.79
CA LEU A 418 -31.83 20.32 13.07
C LEU A 418 -31.67 18.79 12.88
N ARG A 419 -30.74 18.35 12.02
CA ARG A 419 -30.44 16.91 11.84
C ARG A 419 -29.88 16.24 13.10
N HIS A 420 -29.35 17.04 14.03
CA HIS A 420 -28.80 16.60 15.30
C HIS A 420 -29.79 16.73 16.45
N ALA A 421 -30.99 17.29 16.22
CA ALA A 421 -32.01 17.41 17.25
C ALA A 421 -32.42 16.03 17.76
N GLY A 422 -32.32 15.85 19.08
CA GLY A 422 -32.73 14.60 19.71
C GLY A 422 -34.24 14.37 19.59
N LYS A 423 -34.64 13.09 19.59
CA LYS A 423 -36.05 12.72 19.36
C LYS A 423 -36.98 13.25 20.44
N THR A 424 -36.46 13.47 21.65
CA THR A 424 -37.26 13.94 22.79
C THR A 424 -37.74 15.38 22.60
N LEU A 425 -36.98 16.21 21.86
CA LEU A 425 -37.35 17.60 21.53
C LEU A 425 -38.64 17.70 20.74
N TRP A 426 -38.93 16.73 19.87
CA TRP A 426 -40.17 16.69 19.09
C TRP A 426 -41.40 16.34 19.92
N SER A 427 -41.21 15.98 21.20
CA SER A 427 -42.28 15.86 22.19
C SER A 427 -42.36 17.09 23.12
N ASN A 428 -41.45 18.07 22.97
CA ASN A 428 -41.45 19.29 23.76
C ASN A 428 -42.31 20.38 23.08
N PRO A 429 -43.38 20.88 23.73
CA PRO A 429 -44.28 21.87 23.12
C PRO A 429 -43.57 23.17 22.73
N SER A 430 -42.66 23.66 23.58
CA SER A 430 -41.95 24.93 23.36
C SER A 430 -41.02 24.86 22.15
N PHE A 431 -40.30 23.74 21.99
CA PHE A 431 -39.43 23.51 20.84
C PHE A 431 -40.24 23.44 19.53
N VAL A 432 -41.28 22.59 19.49
CA VAL A 432 -42.13 22.43 18.30
C VAL A 432 -42.82 23.73 17.93
N LYS A 433 -43.35 24.48 18.91
CA LYS A 433 -43.99 25.78 18.67
C LYS A 433 -43.02 26.79 18.04
N ALA A 434 -41.75 26.80 18.47
CA ALA A 434 -40.73 27.66 17.90
C ALA A 434 -40.31 27.22 16.48
N MET A 435 -40.16 25.92 16.22
CA MET A 435 -39.80 25.39 14.90
C MET A 435 -40.91 25.61 13.88
N VAL A 436 -42.16 25.30 14.23
CA VAL A 436 -43.35 25.48 13.37
C VAL A 436 -43.59 26.94 13.01
N LYS A 437 -43.18 27.88 13.88
CA LYS A 437 -43.22 29.31 13.57
C LYS A 437 -42.38 29.67 12.34
N ASN A 438 -41.25 28.99 12.16
CA ASN A 438 -40.31 29.26 11.08
C ASN A 438 -40.56 28.36 9.86
N ASP A 439 -40.86 27.08 10.07
CA ASP A 439 -41.24 26.14 9.02
C ASP A 439 -42.36 25.20 9.51
N TRP A 440 -43.56 25.40 8.96
CA TRP A 440 -44.76 24.65 9.31
C TRP A 440 -44.64 23.16 8.97
N ARG A 441 -43.80 22.77 7.99
CA ARG A 441 -43.61 21.37 7.57
C ARG A 441 -43.01 20.52 8.67
N LEU A 442 -42.29 21.14 9.60
CA LEU A 442 -41.68 20.46 10.76
C LEU A 442 -42.72 19.92 11.75
N LEU A 443 -43.99 20.31 11.62
CA LEU A 443 -45.08 19.69 12.38
C LEU A 443 -45.17 18.18 12.14
N GLN A 444 -44.75 17.68 10.97
CA GLN A 444 -44.72 16.25 10.67
C GLN A 444 -43.81 15.45 11.62
N CYS A 445 -42.77 16.10 12.15
CA CYS A 445 -41.80 15.49 13.06
C CYS A 445 -42.29 15.46 14.52
N ALA A 446 -43.31 16.26 14.87
CA ALA A 446 -43.82 16.36 16.22
C ALA A 446 -44.53 15.08 16.68
N SER A 447 -44.51 14.84 18.01
CA SER A 447 -45.21 13.72 18.63
C SER A 447 -46.72 13.75 18.32
N VAL A 448 -47.38 12.59 18.38
CA VAL A 448 -48.82 12.47 18.09
C VAL A 448 -49.64 13.40 18.99
N GLU A 449 -49.23 13.53 20.26
CA GLU A 449 -49.84 14.41 21.25
C GLU A 449 -49.74 15.89 20.85
N LEU A 450 -48.56 16.34 20.39
CA LEU A 450 -48.38 17.72 19.97
C LEU A 450 -49.05 18.02 18.62
N ARG A 451 -49.19 17.03 17.73
CA ARG A 451 -50.01 17.16 16.51
C ARG A 451 -51.50 17.24 16.81
N ALA A 452 -51.93 16.85 18.02
CA ALA A 452 -53.29 17.08 18.53
C ALA A 452 -53.43 18.37 19.35
N ASN A 453 -52.34 19.12 19.56
CA ASN A 453 -52.39 20.37 20.30
C ASN A 453 -52.97 21.49 19.42
N LYS A 454 -54.12 22.01 19.85
CA LYS A 454 -54.87 23.05 19.13
C LYS A 454 -54.09 24.34 18.93
N GLU A 455 -53.25 24.76 19.89
CA GLU A 455 -52.46 25.98 19.76
C GLU A 455 -51.35 25.86 18.71
N ILE A 456 -50.62 24.75 18.72
CA ILE A 456 -49.55 24.48 17.73
C ILE A 456 -50.17 24.37 16.33
N ALA A 457 -51.33 23.69 16.22
CA ALA A 457 -52.07 23.58 14.96
C ALA A 457 -52.51 24.95 14.44
N ARG A 458 -53.11 25.81 15.29
CA ARG A 458 -53.47 27.19 14.89
C ARG A 458 -52.27 27.96 14.36
N GLN A 459 -51.12 27.87 15.04
CA GLN A 459 -49.91 28.57 14.62
C GLN A 459 -49.34 28.03 13.31
N ALA A 460 -49.36 26.71 13.10
CA ALA A 460 -48.93 26.09 11.85
C ALA A 460 -49.81 26.49 10.67
N ILE A 461 -51.14 26.47 10.87
CA ILE A 461 -52.14 26.83 9.86
C ILE A 461 -52.12 28.33 9.57
N ALA A 462 -51.83 29.16 10.58
CA ALA A 462 -51.59 30.58 10.36
C ALA A 462 -50.41 30.85 9.41
N ALA A 463 -49.39 29.99 9.41
CA ALA A 463 -48.26 30.08 8.48
C ALA A 463 -48.56 29.46 7.10
N SER A 464 -49.29 28.33 7.06
CA SER A 464 -49.76 27.72 5.81
C SER A 464 -50.96 26.79 6.03
N PRO A 465 -52.03 26.89 5.22
CA PRO A 465 -53.20 26.01 5.30
C PRO A 465 -52.88 24.53 5.10
N ASP A 466 -51.85 24.23 4.31
CA ASP A 466 -51.37 22.86 4.06
C ASP A 466 -50.83 22.16 5.32
N ALA A 467 -50.57 22.90 6.40
CA ALA A 467 -50.21 22.31 7.69
C ALA A 467 -51.32 21.40 8.26
N LEU A 468 -52.57 21.57 7.81
CA LEU A 468 -53.70 20.71 8.15
C LEU A 468 -53.44 19.24 7.79
N GLN A 469 -52.57 18.95 6.81
CA GLN A 469 -52.23 17.57 6.46
C GLN A 469 -51.57 16.80 7.62
N TYR A 470 -50.81 17.49 8.48
CA TYR A 470 -49.98 16.87 9.52
C TYR A 470 -50.62 16.85 10.91
N VAL A 471 -51.67 17.63 11.17
CA VAL A 471 -52.38 17.61 12.45
C VAL A 471 -53.12 16.28 12.69
N SER A 472 -53.48 16.00 13.95
CA SER A 472 -54.20 14.79 14.33
C SER A 472 -55.58 14.70 13.67
N LYS A 473 -56.13 13.48 13.58
CA LYS A 473 -57.47 13.24 13.03
C LYS A 473 -58.55 14.04 13.74
N CYS A 474 -58.47 14.13 15.07
CA CYS A 474 -59.43 14.90 15.88
C CYS A 474 -59.43 16.39 15.51
N LEU A 475 -58.27 16.98 15.21
CA LEU A 475 -58.21 18.39 14.80
C LEU A 475 -58.65 18.62 13.35
N LYS A 476 -58.59 17.59 12.49
CA LYS A 476 -59.20 17.62 11.14
C LYS A 476 -60.73 17.58 11.16
N GLU A 477 -61.30 17.21 12.31
CA GLU A 477 -62.73 17.21 12.60
C GLU A 477 -63.15 18.43 13.44
N ASP A 478 -62.18 19.22 13.95
CA ASP A 478 -62.46 20.42 14.72
C ASP A 478 -62.89 21.56 13.78
N PRO A 479 -64.17 21.99 13.84
CA PRO A 479 -64.71 22.98 12.90
C PRO A 479 -63.98 24.32 12.95
N GLU A 480 -63.42 24.69 14.11
CA GLU A 480 -62.65 25.92 14.24
C GLU A 480 -61.33 25.84 13.48
N ILE A 481 -60.58 24.74 13.65
CA ILE A 481 -59.29 24.55 12.99
C ILE A 481 -59.45 24.45 11.48
N VAL A 482 -60.46 23.70 11.02
CA VAL A 482 -60.77 23.56 9.60
C VAL A 482 -61.22 24.90 9.01
N TYR A 483 -62.00 25.70 9.75
CA TYR A 483 -62.44 27.01 9.29
C TYR A 483 -61.27 27.99 9.13
N LEU A 484 -60.27 27.93 10.01
CA LEU A 484 -59.05 28.74 9.90
C LEU A 484 -58.24 28.43 8.63
N ALA A 485 -58.11 27.15 8.28
CA ALA A 485 -57.47 26.75 7.03
C ALA A 485 -58.32 27.17 5.82
N TYR A 486 -59.63 26.94 5.86
CA TYR A 486 -60.58 27.26 4.79
C TYR A 486 -60.58 28.75 4.45
N ARG A 487 -60.52 29.62 5.46
CA ARG A 487 -60.49 31.08 5.27
C ARG A 487 -59.28 31.55 4.46
N GLN A 488 -58.15 30.85 4.57
CA GLN A 488 -56.94 31.19 3.83
C GLN A 488 -56.88 30.51 2.46
N ASP A 489 -57.15 29.20 2.42
CA ASP A 489 -57.23 28.42 1.19
C ASP A 489 -58.28 27.30 1.32
N GLN A 490 -59.36 27.47 0.56
CA GLN A 490 -60.45 26.51 0.47
C GLN A 490 -59.96 25.14 -0.03
N GLY A 491 -59.06 25.11 -1.02
CA GLY A 491 -58.59 23.88 -1.63
C GLY A 491 -57.77 23.01 -0.67
N ALA A 492 -56.94 23.63 0.16
CA ALA A 492 -56.20 22.94 1.21
C ALA A 492 -57.13 22.37 2.29
N ALA A 493 -58.14 23.12 2.71
CA ALA A 493 -59.12 22.66 3.70
C ALA A 493 -59.95 21.48 3.18
N GLU A 494 -60.46 21.55 1.95
CA GLU A 494 -61.22 20.46 1.33
C GLU A 494 -60.38 19.20 1.12
N ARG A 495 -59.08 19.35 0.82
CA ARG A 495 -58.17 18.22 0.60
C ARG A 495 -57.85 17.44 1.88
N TYR A 496 -57.68 18.13 3.01
CA TYR A 496 -57.12 17.52 4.23
C TYR A 496 -58.09 17.42 5.41
N ALA A 497 -59.17 18.21 5.46
CA ALA A 497 -60.17 18.13 6.51
C ALA A 497 -61.09 16.89 6.35
N ASN A 498 -61.77 16.50 7.43
CA ASN A 498 -62.81 15.49 7.33
C ASN A 498 -64.05 16.09 6.66
N ALA A 499 -64.59 15.40 5.64
CA ALA A 499 -65.78 15.82 4.90
C ALA A 499 -67.00 16.09 5.80
N ALA A 500 -67.11 15.41 6.95
CA ALA A 500 -68.18 15.59 7.92
C ALA A 500 -68.23 17.01 8.53
N VAL A 501 -67.13 17.76 8.53
CA VAL A 501 -67.10 19.13 9.07
C VAL A 501 -67.90 20.09 8.19
N PHE A 502 -67.87 19.91 6.86
CA PHE A 502 -68.55 20.78 5.91
C PHE A 502 -70.08 20.63 5.93
N THR A 503 -70.60 19.51 6.47
CA THR A 503 -72.05 19.29 6.62
C THR A 503 -72.61 19.88 7.91
N LEU A 504 -71.75 20.35 8.83
CA LEU A 504 -72.17 21.00 10.05
C LEU A 504 -72.85 22.33 9.73
N ARG A 505 -74.06 22.53 10.27
CA ARG A 505 -74.86 23.75 10.07
C ARG A 505 -74.06 25.01 10.40
N GLU A 506 -73.35 25.02 11.53
CA GLU A 506 -72.54 26.17 11.97
C GLU A 506 -71.38 26.46 11.00
N PHE A 507 -70.77 25.42 10.43
CA PHE A 507 -69.69 25.57 9.45
C PHE A 507 -70.23 26.11 8.11
N ALA A 508 -71.36 25.58 7.64
CA ALA A 508 -72.03 26.08 6.43
C ALA A 508 -72.48 27.55 6.54
N LEU A 509 -72.97 27.95 7.72
CA LEU A 509 -73.30 29.36 8.01
C LEU A 509 -72.06 30.25 8.07
N ALA A 510 -70.92 29.70 8.51
CA ALA A 510 -69.65 30.42 8.54
C ALA A 510 -69.01 30.54 7.14
N MET A 511 -69.14 29.52 6.28
CA MET A 511 -68.68 29.56 4.87
C MET A 511 -69.43 30.62 4.06
N THR A 512 -70.73 30.80 4.32
CA THR A 512 -71.58 31.79 3.64
C THR A 512 -71.48 33.20 4.24
N GLY A 513 -70.69 33.38 5.31
CA GLY A 513 -70.53 34.66 6.01
C GLY A 513 -71.75 35.12 6.81
N VAL A 514 -72.81 34.31 6.87
CA VAL A 514 -74.10 34.64 7.52
C VAL A 514 -73.97 34.68 9.04
N SER A 515 -73.23 33.73 9.62
CA SER A 515 -72.98 33.71 11.07
C SER A 515 -71.67 32.96 11.36
N ILE A 516 -70.67 33.69 11.87
CA ILE A 516 -69.39 33.12 12.29
C ILE A 516 -69.39 33.04 13.82
N PRO A 517 -69.24 31.85 14.44
CA PRO A 517 -69.15 31.71 15.88
C PRO A 517 -68.05 32.60 16.48
N ALA A 518 -68.32 33.26 17.61
CA ALA A 518 -67.36 34.18 18.24
C ALA A 518 -66.01 33.52 18.55
N LYS A 519 -65.99 32.21 18.82
CA LYS A 519 -64.78 31.42 19.07
C LYS A 519 -63.91 31.20 17.82
N TRP A 520 -64.48 31.35 16.62
CA TRP A 520 -63.78 31.18 15.34
C TRP A 520 -63.33 32.52 14.75
N ARG A 521 -63.83 33.63 15.29
CA ARG A 521 -63.38 34.98 14.98
C ARG A 521 -62.05 35.22 15.69
N ILE A 522 -60.97 34.68 15.15
CA ILE A 522 -59.62 35.00 15.62
C ILE A 522 -59.21 36.34 14.99
N ALA A 523 -58.75 37.25 15.85
CA ALA A 523 -58.24 38.59 15.54
C ALA A 523 -56.94 38.55 14.72
#